data_AF-A0A357QJG8-F1
#
_entry.id   AF-A0A357QJG8-F1
#
_cell.length_a   1.000
_cell.length_b   1.000
_cell.length_c   1.000
_cell.angle_alpha   90.00
_cell.angle_beta   90.00
_cell.angle_gamma   90.00
#
_symmetry.space_group_name_H-M   'P 1'
#
loop_
_entity.id
_entity.type
_entity.pdbx_description
1 polymer ?
#
loop_
_entity_poly.entity_id
_entity_poly.type
_entity_poly.pdbx_seq_one_letter_code
_entity_poly.pdbx_strand_id
1 'polypeptide(L)'
;MSSLNSKSLKKGIICSSASNHAQGVAYACNKLNVKGIIYMPITTPLQKIDQVNYFGKKSIEIILTGNTYDGAQQAAMAHSIESNIEFINPFDDLKVIEGPATVGM
;
A
#
# COMPACT_ATOMS: atom_id res chain seq x y z
N MET A 1 -9.93 5.68 -18.59
CA MET A 1 -11.17 5.77 -17.78
C MET A 1 -10.76 6.20 -16.41
N SER A 2 -11.11 7.44 -16.09
CA SER A 2 -10.61 8.20 -14.96
C SER A 2 -11.18 7.70 -13.63
N SER A 3 -10.37 7.89 -12.61
CA SER A 3 -10.80 8.22 -11.25
C SER A 3 -11.12 7.03 -10.35
N LEU A 4 -10.06 6.45 -9.78
CA LEU A 4 -10.00 6.33 -8.32
C LEU A 4 -10.48 7.67 -7.75
N ASN A 5 -11.73 7.67 -7.30
CA ASN A 5 -12.44 8.86 -6.85
C ASN A 5 -11.53 9.59 -5.86
N SER A 6 -11.23 10.88 -6.05
CA SER A 6 -10.31 11.64 -5.18
C SER A 6 -10.72 11.63 -3.70
N LYS A 7 -11.96 11.19 -3.41
CA LYS A 7 -12.47 10.83 -2.07
C LYS A 7 -11.82 9.56 -1.47
N SER A 8 -11.59 8.50 -2.24
CA SER A 8 -10.97 7.26 -1.77
C SER A 8 -9.50 7.50 -1.39
N LEU A 9 -8.74 8.24 -2.21
CA LEU A 9 -7.37 8.62 -1.90
C LEU A 9 -7.24 9.48 -0.63
N LYS A 10 -8.28 10.26 -0.26
CA LYS A 10 -8.28 10.99 1.03
C LYS A 10 -8.47 10.08 2.24
N LYS A 11 -9.17 8.95 2.09
CA LYS A 11 -9.33 7.96 3.17
C LYS A 11 -8.06 7.14 3.39
N GLY A 12 -7.22 7.08 2.36
CA GLY A 12 -5.99 6.31 2.35
C GLY A 12 -6.14 5.03 1.52
N ILE A 13 -5.10 4.22 1.53
CA ILE A 13 -5.06 2.94 0.84
C ILE A 13 -4.48 1.86 1.75
N ILE A 14 -4.89 0.62 1.56
CA ILE A 14 -4.34 -0.54 2.27
C ILE A 14 -3.68 -1.45 1.25
N CYS A 15 -2.49 -1.96 1.52
CA CYS A 15 -1.82 -2.94 0.65
C CYS A 15 -1.21 -4.04 1.52
N SER A 16 -1.15 -5.27 1.01
CA SER A 16 -0.39 -6.35 1.64
C SER A 16 0.80 -6.70 0.77
N SER A 17 2.00 -6.20 1.09
CA SER A 17 3.21 -6.52 0.32
C SER A 17 4.46 -6.26 1.15
N ALA A 18 5.47 -7.10 0.95
CA ALA A 18 6.79 -7.00 1.58
C ALA A 18 7.93 -6.96 0.54
N SER A 19 7.63 -6.61 -0.72
CA SER A 19 8.60 -6.56 -1.82
C SER A 19 8.72 -5.15 -2.42
N ASN A 20 9.34 -5.04 -3.60
CA ASN A 20 9.46 -3.77 -4.33
C ASN A 20 8.12 -3.09 -4.60
N HIS A 21 7.01 -3.85 -4.70
CA HIS A 21 5.68 -3.27 -4.84
C HIS A 21 5.32 -2.39 -3.63
N ALA A 22 5.60 -2.87 -2.41
CA ALA A 22 5.38 -2.09 -1.19
C ALA A 22 6.19 -0.79 -1.18
N GLN A 23 7.41 -0.82 -1.72
CA GLN A 23 8.26 0.37 -1.84
C GLN A 23 7.70 1.39 -2.82
N GLY A 24 7.23 0.93 -3.99
CA GLY A 24 6.58 1.79 -5.00
C GLY A 24 5.31 2.44 -4.47
N VAL A 25 4.45 1.66 -3.81
CA VAL A 25 3.24 2.17 -3.16
C VAL A 25 3.59 3.16 -2.06
N ALA A 26 4.55 2.84 -1.19
CA ALA A 26 4.99 3.73 -0.12
C ALA A 26 5.52 5.06 -0.66
N TYR A 27 6.35 5.01 -1.69
CA TYR A 27 6.87 6.19 -2.37
C TYR A 27 5.75 7.03 -2.98
N ALA A 28 4.78 6.41 -3.65
CA ALA A 28 3.61 7.09 -4.22
C ALA A 28 2.75 7.75 -3.12
N CYS A 29 2.49 7.06 -2.01
CA CYS A 29 1.78 7.61 -0.85
C CYS A 29 2.46 8.87 -0.31
N ASN A 30 3.78 8.82 -0.13
CA ASN A 30 4.57 9.95 0.34
C ASN A 30 4.52 11.13 -0.65
N LYS A 31 4.71 10.85 -1.94
CA LYS A 31 4.69 11.88 -3.00
C LYS A 31 3.33 12.53 -3.17
N LEU A 32 2.24 11.76 -3.04
CA LEU A 32 0.87 12.23 -3.19
C LEU A 32 0.26 12.74 -1.86
N ASN A 33 1.00 12.66 -0.75
CA ASN A 33 0.53 12.98 0.60
C ASN A 33 -0.73 12.19 1.01
N VAL A 34 -0.78 10.94 0.60
CA VAL A 34 -1.87 9.99 0.87
C VAL A 34 -1.43 9.05 1.97
N LYS A 35 -2.34 8.71 2.89
CA LYS A 35 -2.09 7.71 3.93
C LYS A 35 -2.13 6.30 3.33
N GLY A 36 -1.08 5.52 3.53
CA GLY A 36 -1.03 4.11 3.13
C GLY A 36 -0.82 3.18 4.32
N ILE A 37 -1.51 2.07 4.39
CA ILE A 37 -1.29 1.04 5.40
C ILE A 37 -0.74 -0.19 4.69
N ILE A 38 0.44 -0.64 5.10
CA ILE A 38 1.14 -1.76 4.48
C ILE A 38 1.20 -2.92 5.47
N TYR A 39 0.45 -3.96 5.13
CA TYR A 39 0.43 -5.22 5.86
C TYR A 39 1.57 -6.11 5.41
N MET A 40 2.39 -6.54 6.36
CA MET A 40 3.47 -7.49 6.13
C MET A 40 3.41 -8.62 7.16
N PRO A 41 3.84 -9.84 6.81
CA PRO A 41 3.95 -10.91 7.79
C PRO A 41 5.02 -10.59 8.84
N ILE A 42 4.83 -11.06 10.07
CA ILE A 42 5.80 -10.87 11.18
C ILE A 42 7.17 -11.50 10.88
N THR A 43 7.21 -12.45 9.95
CA THR A 43 8.43 -13.12 9.47
C THR A 43 9.20 -12.29 8.45
N THR A 44 8.72 -11.10 8.10
CA THR A 44 9.38 -10.20 7.15
C THR A 44 10.71 -9.68 7.72
N PRO A 45 11.81 -9.78 6.98
CA PRO A 45 13.10 -9.23 7.43
C PRO A 45 13.03 -7.72 7.67
N LEU A 46 13.63 -7.26 8.77
CA LEU A 46 13.68 -5.84 9.15
C LEU A 46 14.23 -4.95 8.02
N GLN A 47 15.23 -5.41 7.26
CA GLN A 47 15.76 -4.65 6.12
C GLN A 47 14.69 -4.28 5.08
N LYS A 48 13.71 -5.15 4.83
CA LYS A 48 12.63 -4.88 3.88
C LYS A 48 11.61 -3.90 4.47
N ILE A 49 11.31 -4.06 5.76
CA ILE A 49 10.43 -3.16 6.51
C ILE A 49 11.03 -1.75 6.51
N ASP A 50 12.33 -1.63 6.79
CA ASP A 50 13.04 -0.36 6.85
C ASP A 50 13.07 0.34 5.49
N GLN A 51 13.30 -0.40 4.40
CA GLN A 51 13.22 0.17 3.04
C GLN A 51 11.83 0.74 2.73
N VAL A 52 10.77 -0.01 3.02
CA VAL A 52 9.40 0.45 2.78
C VAL A 52 9.07 1.68 3.64
N ASN A 53 9.48 1.66 4.91
CA ASN A 53 9.35 2.79 5.83
C ASN A 53 10.13 4.02 5.33
N TYR A 54 11.32 3.82 4.77
CA TYR A 54 12.14 4.88 4.22
C TYR A 54 11.48 5.59 3.02
N PHE A 55 10.84 4.84 2.12
CA PHE A 55 10.12 5.40 0.98
C PHE A 55 8.83 6.11 1.40
N GLY A 56 8.04 5.49 2.27
CA GLY A 56 6.73 6.01 2.69
C GLY A 56 6.77 7.05 3.80
N LYS A 57 7.84 7.07 4.60
CA LYS A 57 8.04 7.97 5.74
C LYS A 57 6.78 8.04 6.62
N LYS A 58 6.30 9.24 6.91
CA LYS A 58 5.11 9.49 7.74
C LYS A 58 3.78 9.30 6.99
N SER A 59 3.83 9.07 5.68
CA SER A 59 2.65 8.86 4.85
C SER A 59 2.22 7.41 4.83
N ILE A 60 3.04 6.48 5.35
CA ILE A 60 2.63 5.10 5.51
C ILE A 60 2.66 4.63 6.96
N GLU A 61 1.94 3.55 7.21
CA GLU A 61 1.98 2.77 8.43
C GLU A 61 2.24 1.31 8.07
N ILE A 62 3.20 0.66 8.73
CA ILE A 62 3.51 -0.75 8.49
C ILE A 62 2.91 -1.56 9.64
N ILE A 63 2.01 -2.48 9.30
CA ILE A 63 1.37 -3.38 10.26
C ILE A 63 1.93 -4.78 10.05
N LEU A 64 2.63 -5.29 11.06
CA LEU A 64 3.16 -6.65 11.05
C LEU A 64 2.11 -7.60 11.64
N THR A 65 1.52 -8.44 10.80
CA THR A 65 0.50 -9.41 11.24
C THR A 65 0.56 -10.69 10.42
N GLY A 66 0.17 -11.80 11.05
CA GLY A 66 0.20 -13.12 10.44
C GLY A 66 1.61 -13.68 10.28
N ASN A 67 1.75 -15.00 10.43
CA ASN A 67 3.01 -15.71 10.23
C ASN A 67 3.32 -15.96 8.75
N THR A 68 2.32 -15.77 7.88
CA THR A 68 2.39 -15.99 6.43
C THR A 68 1.84 -14.78 5.68
N TYR A 69 2.21 -14.65 4.40
CA TYR A 69 1.68 -13.61 3.52
C TYR A 69 0.15 -13.64 3.45
N ASP A 70 -0.44 -14.84 3.36
CA ASP A 70 -1.88 -15.03 3.29
C ASP A 70 -2.61 -14.46 4.52
N GLY A 71 -2.07 -14.70 5.72
CA GLY A 71 -2.62 -14.13 6.95
C GLY A 71 -2.52 -12.60 6.99
N ALA A 72 -1.43 -12.02 6.48
CA ALA A 72 -1.29 -10.58 6.37
C ALA A 72 -2.27 -9.98 5.35
N GLN A 73 -2.49 -10.66 4.22
CA GLN A 73 -3.44 -10.26 3.19
C GLN A 73 -4.89 -10.31 3.69
N GLN A 74 -5.29 -11.39 4.37
CA GLN A 74 -6.62 -11.50 4.97
C GLN A 74 -6.89 -10.39 5.98
N ALA A 75 -5.92 -10.07 6.84
CA ALA A 75 -6.05 -8.97 7.80
C ALA A 75 -6.18 -7.61 7.08
N ALA A 76 -5.45 -7.40 5.99
CA ALA A 76 -5.54 -6.18 5.18
C ALA A 76 -6.92 -6.04 4.51
N MET A 77 -7.45 -7.13 3.95
CA MET A 77 -8.79 -7.16 3.36
C MET A 77 -9.88 -6.92 4.41
N ALA A 78 -9.77 -7.55 5.59
CA ALA A 78 -10.71 -7.33 6.69
C ALA A 78 -10.73 -5.85 7.12
N HIS A 79 -9.55 -5.25 7.33
CA HIS A 79 -9.44 -3.83 7.66
C HIS A 79 -10.04 -2.94 6.56
N SER A 80 -9.79 -3.25 5.29
CA SER A 80 -10.35 -2.52 4.15
C SER A 80 -11.87 -2.49 4.18
N ILE A 81 -12.50 -3.62 4.49
CA ILE A 81 -13.96 -3.74 4.63
C ILE A 81 -14.45 -2.94 5.84
N GLU A 82 -13.81 -3.09 7.00
CA GLU A 82 -14.20 -2.43 8.25
C GLU A 82 -14.06 -0.91 8.19
N SER A 83 -12.94 -0.41 7.68
CA SER A 83 -12.65 1.03 7.62
C SER A 83 -13.11 1.68 6.32
N ASN A 84 -13.65 0.90 5.38
CA ASN A 84 -14.09 1.36 4.07
C ASN A 84 -12.97 2.09 3.31
N ILE A 85 -11.76 1.52 3.37
CA ILE A 85 -10.54 1.99 2.71
C ILE A 85 -10.24 1.05 1.55
N GLU A 86 -9.71 1.57 0.45
CA GLU A 86 -9.45 0.74 -0.74
C GLU A 86 -8.24 -0.16 -0.55
N PHE A 87 -8.41 -1.47 -0.79
CA PHE A 87 -7.34 -2.45 -0.74
C PHE A 87 -6.70 -2.62 -2.11
N ILE A 88 -5.38 -2.42 -2.16
CA ILE A 88 -4.56 -2.46 -3.36
C ILE A 88 -3.82 -3.78 -3.41
N ASN A 89 -4.24 -4.60 -4.36
CA ASN A 89 -3.64 -5.90 -4.58
C ASN A 89 -2.27 -5.72 -5.27
N PRO A 90 -1.19 -6.31 -4.71
CA PRO A 90 0.13 -6.20 -5.32
C PRO A 90 0.27 -6.89 -6.68
N PHE A 91 -0.68 -7.77 -7.03
CA PHE A 91 -0.72 -8.49 -8.30
C PHE A 91 -1.73 -7.93 -9.32
N ASP A 92 -2.72 -7.14 -8.88
CA ASP A 92 -3.87 -6.76 -9.74
C ASP A 92 -3.80 -5.30 -10.23
N ASP A 93 -3.06 -4.44 -9.53
CA ASP A 93 -3.17 -2.99 -9.76
C ASP A 93 -1.98 -2.37 -10.50
N LEU A 94 -1.96 -2.61 -11.82
CA LEU A 94 -1.35 -1.70 -12.80
C LEU A 94 -2.13 -0.36 -12.92
N LYS A 95 -3.31 -0.23 -12.31
CA LYS A 95 -4.19 0.96 -12.45
C LYS A 95 -4.05 2.02 -11.35
N VAL A 96 -3.45 1.69 -10.22
CA VAL A 96 -3.44 2.58 -9.03
C VAL A 96 -2.47 3.76 -9.14
N ILE A 97 -1.43 3.67 -9.98
CA ILE A 97 -0.43 4.73 -10.17
C ILE A 97 -0.59 5.42 -11.54
N GLU A 98 -1.75 5.31 -12.18
CA GLU A 98 -2.08 6.04 -13.41
C GLU A 98 -3.03 7.22 -13.10
N GLY A 99 -2.58 8.14 -12.24
CA GLY A 99 -3.00 9.54 -12.41
C GLY A 99 -2.33 10.09 -13.67
N PRO A 100 -2.93 11.05 -14.41
CA PRO A 100 -2.36 11.55 -15.65
C PRO A 100 -1.08 12.37 -15.37
N ALA A 101 0.04 11.67 -15.27
CA ALA A 101 1.38 12.15 -15.54
C ALA A 101 1.90 11.13 -16.57
N THR A 102 1.82 11.37 -17.86
CA THR A 102 2.89 12.12 -18.54
C THR A 102 4.21 11.92 -17.80
N VAL A 103 4.92 10.82 -18.08
CA VAL A 103 6.30 10.77 -18.59
C VAL A 103 6.73 9.29 -18.76
N GLY A 104 7.01 8.91 -20.00
CA GLY A 104 7.90 7.79 -20.39
C GLY A 104 7.20 6.44 -20.50
N MET A 105 6.61 6.07 -21.64
CA MET A 105 7.21 6.02 -22.98
C MET A 105 6.15 6.13 -24.08
#